data_AF-A0A970HGD7-F1
#
_entry.id   AF-A0A970HGD7-F1
#
_cell.length_a   1.000
_cell.length_b   1.000
_cell.length_c   1.000
_cell.angle_alpha   90.00
_cell.angle_beta   90.00
_cell.angle_gamma   90.00
#
_symmetry.space_group_name_H-M   'P 1'
#
loop_
_entity.id
_entity.type
_entity.pdbx_description
1 polymer ?
#
loop_
_entity_poly.entity_id
_entity_poly.type
_entity_poly.pdbx_seq_one_letter_code
_entity_poly.pdbx_strand_id
1 'polypeptide(L)' 'AADVVAGKKITGWLASKDDVEIMGGIWRDDLPAIVEGNVVSGRAPDDVPEFIDAMTEALLAQ' A
#
# COMPACT_ATOMS: atom_id res chain seq x y z
N ALA A 1 -2.74 1.38 13.88
CA ALA A 1 -1.73 0.57 14.60
C ALA A 1 -2.18 -0.89 14.62
N ALA A 2 -1.40 -1.79 14.03
CA ALA A 2 -1.61 -3.25 14.01
C ALA A 2 -0.30 -4.03 13.75
N ASP A 3 0.84 -3.34 13.76
CA ASP A 3 2.19 -3.89 13.47
C ASP A 3 2.32 -4.65 12.14
N VAL A 4 1.48 -4.33 11.15
CA VAL A 4 1.42 -5.05 9.86
C VAL A 4 2.32 -4.48 8.77
N VAL A 5 2.86 -3.27 8.94
CA VAL A 5 3.59 -2.54 7.88
C VAL A 5 5.10 -2.63 7.99
N ALA A 6 5.65 -3.13 9.09
CA ALA A 6 7.09 -3.18 9.32
C ALA A 6 7.80 -4.00 8.23
N GLY A 7 8.81 -3.39 7.59
CA GLY A 7 9.60 -3.98 6.51
C GLY A 7 8.89 -4.10 5.15
N LYS A 8 7.62 -3.70 5.06
CA LYS A 8 6.83 -3.74 3.82
C LYS A 8 6.89 -2.43 3.06
N LYS A 9 6.87 -2.49 1.73
CA LYS A 9 6.59 -1.33 0.88
C LYS A 9 5.11 -0.96 0.95
N ILE A 10 4.81 0.28 1.26
CA ILE A 10 3.45 0.79 1.42
C ILE A 10 3.32 2.12 0.67
N THR A 11 2.20 2.27 -0.04
CA THR A 11 1.76 3.56 -0.62
C THR A 11 0.49 4.02 0.09
N GLY A 12 0.14 5.29 -0.02
CA GLY A 12 -0.97 5.84 0.76
C GLY A 12 -1.25 7.30 0.48
N TRP A 13 -2.25 7.84 1.18
CA TRP A 13 -2.46 9.28 1.22
C TRP A 13 -1.27 9.96 1.90
N LEU A 14 -0.79 11.08 1.35
CA LEU A 14 0.46 11.74 1.79
C LEU A 14 0.52 11.99 3.32
N ALA A 15 -0.61 12.30 3.94
CA ALA A 15 -0.67 12.54 5.39
C ALA A 15 -0.33 11.30 6.24
N SER A 16 -0.33 10.10 5.66
CA SER A 16 0.01 8.84 6.33
C SER A 16 1.49 8.48 6.22
N LYS A 17 2.32 9.28 5.54
CA LYS A 17 3.74 8.97 5.31
C LYS A 17 4.50 8.75 6.61
N ASP A 18 4.43 9.72 7.51
CA ASP A 18 5.18 9.68 8.77
C ASP A 18 4.76 8.48 9.62
N ASP A 19 3.47 8.13 9.65
CA ASP A 19 2.96 6.95 10.35
C ASP A 19 3.53 5.64 9.77
N VAL A 20 3.62 5.54 8.44
CA VAL A 20 4.22 4.36 7.78
C VAL A 20 5.69 4.22 8.16
N GLU A 21 6.46 5.32 8.11
CA GLU A 21 7.89 5.32 8.43
C GLU A 21 8.15 5.05 9.92
N ILE A 22 7.37 5.65 10.83
CA ILE A 22 7.45 5.43 12.28
C ILE A 22 7.20 3.95 12.63
N MET A 23 6.27 3.30 11.93
CA MET A 23 5.96 1.89 12.11
C MET A 23 6.93 0.95 11.37
N GLY A 24 8.01 1.48 10.81
CA GLY A 24 9.07 0.71 10.14
C GLY A 24 8.72 0.24 8.73
N GLY A 25 7.68 0.80 8.11
CA GLY A 25 7.35 0.57 6.70
C GLY A 25 8.22 1.40 5.76
N ILE A 26 8.23 1.01 4.49
CA ILE A 26 8.96 1.70 3.41
C ILE A 26 7.94 2.47 2.58
N TRP A 27 7.89 3.79 2.75
CA TRP A 27 7.00 4.66 1.97
C TRP A 27 7.39 4.68 0.49
N ARG A 28 6.39 4.58 -0.39
CA ARG A 28 6.52 4.70 -1.85
C ARG A 28 5.49 5.68 -2.38
N ASP A 29 5.94 6.74 -3.05
CA ASP A 29 5.08 7.74 -3.70
C ASP A 29 5.01 7.58 -5.23
N ASP A 30 5.86 6.73 -5.79
CA ASP A 30 6.02 6.52 -7.23
C ASP A 30 4.97 5.59 -7.85
N LEU A 31 4.25 4.80 -7.04
CA LEU A 31 3.25 3.84 -7.50
C LEU A 31 1.84 4.15 -6.98
N PRO A 32 0.80 4.05 -7.85
CA PRO A 32 -0.61 4.30 -7.49
C PRO A 32 -1.17 3.26 -6.52
N ALA A 33 -0.75 2.01 -6.68
CA ALA A 33 -1.07 0.90 -5.80
C ALA A 33 0.14 -0.04 -5.66
N ILE A 34 0.23 -0.72 -4.52
CA ILE A 34 1.29 -1.70 -4.22
C ILE A 34 0.68 -2.96 -3.62
N VAL A 35 1.10 -4.12 -4.13
CA VAL A 35 0.86 -5.44 -3.55
C VAL A 35 2.15 -5.91 -2.86
N GLU A 36 2.11 -6.07 -1.53
CA GLU A 36 3.24 -6.55 -0.73
C GLU A 36 2.83 -7.78 0.11
N GLY A 37 2.94 -8.95 -0.52
CA GLY A 37 2.38 -10.20 0.01
C GLY A 37 0.86 -10.13 0.03
N ASN A 38 0.26 -10.19 1.22
CA ASN A 38 -1.20 -10.10 1.43
C ASN A 38 -1.69 -8.67 1.72
N VAL A 39 -0.83 -7.65 1.63
CA VAL A 39 -1.19 -6.25 1.87
C VAL A 39 -1.29 -5.53 0.53
N VAL A 40 -2.47 -4.98 0.25
CA VAL A 40 -2.70 -4.08 -0.90
C VAL A 40 -2.90 -2.67 -0.37
N SER A 41 -2.17 -1.71 -0.92
CA SER A 41 -2.24 -0.30 -0.51
C SER A 41 -2.37 0.62 -1.74
N GLY A 42 -3.04 1.76 -1.60
CA GLY A 42 -3.30 2.72 -2.68
C GLY A 42 -3.26 4.17 -2.18
N ARG A 43 -3.00 5.15 -3.05
CA ARG A 43 -2.73 6.54 -2.64
C ARG A 43 -3.96 7.42 -2.48
N ALA A 44 -4.77 7.54 -3.54
CA ALA A 44 -5.84 8.53 -3.66
C ALA A 44 -7.02 7.99 -4.47
N PRO A 45 -8.22 8.60 -4.39
CA PRO A 45 -9.38 8.16 -5.17
C PRO A 45 -9.16 8.14 -6.70
N ASP A 46 -8.28 8.98 -7.22
CA ASP A 46 -7.93 9.00 -8.64
C ASP A 46 -7.22 7.69 -9.09
N ASP A 47 -6.58 6.98 -8.15
CA ASP A 47 -5.86 5.72 -8.37
C ASP A 47 -6.74 4.48 -8.10
N VAL A 48 -8.07 4.65 -7.97
CA VAL A 48 -9.00 3.53 -7.73
C VAL A 48 -8.89 2.43 -8.80
N PRO A 49 -8.79 2.71 -10.11
CA PRO A 49 -8.63 1.66 -11.12
C PRO A 49 -7.43 0.76 -10.83
N GLU A 50 -6.26 1.33 -10.55
CA GLU A 50 -5.03 0.61 -10.24
C GLU A 50 -5.13 -0.14 -8.92
N PHE A 51 -5.82 0.41 -7.93
CA PHE A 51 -6.08 -0.28 -6.67
C PHE A 51 -6.98 -1.51 -6.86
N ILE A 52 -8.02 -1.42 -7.71
CA ILE A 52 -8.89 -2.56 -8.03
C ILE A 52 -8.12 -3.65 -8.78
N ASP A 53 -7.26 -3.28 -9.73
CA ASP A 53 -6.39 -4.23 -10.44
C ASP A 53 -5.45 -4.94 -9.45
N ALA A 54 -4.80 -4.20 -8.55
CA ALA A 54 -3.92 -4.75 -7.52
C ALA A 54 -4.65 -5.69 -6.55
N MET A 55 -5.87 -5.36 -6.14
CA MET A 55 -6.71 -6.26 -5.34
C MET A 55 -7.08 -7.53 -6.10
N THR A 56 -7.40 -7.40 -7.38
CA THR A 56 -7.76 -8.54 -8.23
C THR A 56 -6.57 -9.49 -8.40
N GLU A 57 -5.38 -8.95 -8.66
CA GLU A 57 -4.13 -9.72 -8.70
C GLU A 57 -3.91 -10.47 -7.38
N ALA A 58 -3.98 -9.78 -6.25
CA ALA A 58 -3.74 -10.36 -4.93
C ALA A 58 -4.74 -11.46 -4.53
N LEU A 59 -5.97 -11.41 -5.04
CA LEU A 59 -7.00 -12.44 -4.79
C LEU A 59 -6.84 -13.65 -5.71
N LEU A 60 -6.43 -13.46 -6.96
CA LEU A 60 -6.27 -14.53 -7.93
C LEU A 60 -4.92 -15.27 -7.82
N ALA A 61 -3.91 -14.65 -7.21
CA ALA A 61 -2.60 -15.25 -6.97
C ALA A 61 -2.54 -16.20 -5.76
N GLN A 62 -3.65 -16.42 -5.06
CA GLN A 62 -3.80 -17.36 -3.93
C GLN A 62 -4.04 -18.79 -4.42
#